data_AF-A0AAE1AGG8-F1
#
_entry.id   AF-A0AAE1AGG8-F1
#
_cell.length_a   1.000
_cell.length_b   1.000
_cell.length_c   1.000
_cell.angle_alpha   90.00
_cell.angle_beta   90.00
_cell.angle_gamma   90.00
#
_symmetry.space_group_name_H-M   'P 1'
#
loop_
_entity.id
_entity.type
_entity.pdbx_description
1 polymer ?
#
loop_
_entity_poly.entity_id
_entity_poly.type
_entity_poly.pdbx_seq_one_letter_code
_entity_poly.pdbx_strand_id
1 'polypeptide(L)'
;MKRFPTIDHIVEAGFITKDEAVAYESVQCQYLKFWVPLMWANNVLVTARGENKISSDFGLRMIIQQLADFRDKCSSCFVYDWITVPLVYTQVVTFGVYSYFAVSLIGQQYLDTGQKYDGYEHDWFIPGFTVLQFLFYMGWLKVAEQMINPFGEDDDDYDINWLIDRHTAHSIPVLHASLPNPHP
;
A
#
# COMPACT_ATOMS: atom_id res chain seq x y z
N MET A 1 2.20 5.97 7.77
CA MET A 1 1.89 7.30 7.19
C MET A 1 2.06 8.39 8.25
N LYS A 2 3.14 9.16 8.19
CA LYS A 2 3.46 10.22 9.18
C LYS A 2 2.95 11.62 8.79
N ARG A 3 2.52 11.80 7.53
CA ARG A 3 2.13 13.11 6.96
C ARG A 3 0.83 13.68 7.54
N PHE A 4 -0.15 12.83 7.83
CA PHE A 4 -1.45 13.25 8.37
C PHE A 4 -1.80 12.48 9.67
N PRO A 5 -1.15 12.80 10.80
CA PRO A 5 -1.41 12.08 12.07
C PRO A 5 -2.81 12.37 12.65
N THR A 6 -3.33 13.57 12.42
CA THR A 6 -4.64 14.02 12.93
C THR A 6 -5.48 14.63 11.81
N ILE A 7 -6.78 14.75 12.07
CA ILE A 7 -7.72 15.39 11.14
C ILE A 7 -7.35 16.86 10.89
N ASP A 8 -6.77 17.55 11.87
CA ASP A 8 -6.32 18.94 11.73
C ASP A 8 -5.26 19.09 10.64
N HIS A 9 -4.35 18.12 10.50
CA HIS A 9 -3.35 18.15 9.42
C HIS A 9 -4.00 18.01 8.04
N ILE A 10 -5.13 17.29 7.96
CA ILE A 10 -5.91 17.13 6.72
C ILE A 10 -6.64 18.45 6.39
N VAL A 11 -7.14 19.16 7.41
CA VAL A 11 -7.74 20.49 7.28
C VAL A 11 -6.70 21.52 6.83
N GLU A 12 -5.53 21.56 7.48
CA GLU A 12 -4.44 22.47 7.15
C GLU A 12 -3.89 22.26 5.75
N ALA A 13 -3.84 21.01 5.29
CA ALA A 13 -3.47 20.67 3.92
C ALA A 13 -4.56 20.99 2.88
N GLY A 14 -5.75 21.40 3.31
CA GLY A 14 -6.84 21.86 2.44
C GLY A 14 -7.65 20.75 1.76
N PHE A 15 -7.56 19.50 2.23
CA PHE A 15 -8.38 18.41 1.70
C PHE A 15 -9.83 18.45 2.18
N ILE A 16 -10.05 18.96 3.39
CA ILE A 16 -11.37 19.13 4.00
C ILE A 16 -11.46 20.50 4.66
N THR A 17 -12.66 21.05 4.70
CA THR A 17 -12.96 22.27 5.45
C THR A 17 -13.12 21.98 6.95
N LYS A 18 -13.05 23.03 7.78
CA LYS A 18 -13.30 22.91 9.23
C LYS A 18 -14.72 22.39 9.53
N ASP A 19 -15.70 22.85 8.77
CA ASP A 19 -17.09 22.44 8.94
C ASP A 19 -17.28 20.96 8.57
N GLU A 20 -16.64 20.50 7.49
CA GLU A 20 -16.61 19.08 7.12
C GLU A 20 -15.90 18.22 8.15
N ALA A 21 -14.80 18.70 8.76
CA ALA A 21 -14.14 17.98 9.84
C ALA A 21 -15.08 17.76 11.05
N VAL A 22 -15.81 18.81 11.46
CA VAL A 22 -16.83 18.70 12.53
C VAL A 22 -17.94 17.74 12.13
N ALA A 23 -18.43 17.80 10.89
CA ALA A 23 -19.45 16.88 10.39
C ALA A 23 -18.94 15.43 10.38
N TYR A 24 -17.70 15.19 9.98
CA TYR A 24 -17.05 13.88 9.96
C TYR A 24 -16.92 13.27 11.36
N GLU A 25 -16.53 14.08 12.34
CA GLU A 25 -16.41 13.66 13.73
C GLU A 25 -17.77 13.36 14.35
N SER A 26 -18.82 14.11 13.98
CA SER A 26 -20.17 13.94 14.52
C SER A 26 -20.80 12.58 14.18
N VAL A 27 -20.35 11.92 13.11
CA VAL A 27 -20.83 10.59 12.69
C VAL A 27 -20.48 9.55 13.76
N GLN A 28 -21.50 9.02 14.43
CA GLN A 28 -21.36 7.98 15.45
C GLN A 28 -20.99 6.64 14.80
N CYS A 29 -19.69 6.36 14.72
CA CYS A 29 -19.16 5.10 14.20
C CYS A 29 -17.83 4.78 14.90
N GLN A 30 -17.68 3.54 15.36
CA GLN A 30 -16.47 3.05 16.02
C GLN A 30 -15.40 2.55 15.04
N TYR A 31 -15.79 2.34 13.78
CA TYR A 31 -14.90 1.84 12.73
C TYR A 31 -14.32 2.97 11.88
N LEU A 32 -13.33 2.64 11.06
CA LEU A 32 -12.72 3.58 10.11
C LEU A 32 -13.78 4.21 9.20
N LYS A 33 -13.80 5.55 9.15
CA LYS A 33 -14.85 6.34 8.50
C LYS A 33 -14.48 6.81 7.09
N PHE A 34 -13.57 6.10 6.39
CA PHE A 34 -13.11 6.47 5.04
C PHE A 34 -14.25 6.58 4.00
N TRP A 35 -15.39 5.92 4.25
CA TRP A 35 -16.57 5.92 3.39
C TRP A 35 -17.45 7.17 3.54
N VAL A 36 -17.27 7.96 4.59
CA VAL A 36 -18.14 9.12 4.89
C VAL A 36 -18.08 10.18 3.78
N PRO A 37 -16.90 10.63 3.29
CA PRO A 37 -16.84 11.57 2.16
C PRO A 37 -17.46 11.03 0.87
N LEU A 38 -17.40 9.71 0.63
CA LEU A 38 -18.01 9.07 -0.53
C LEU A 38 -19.55 9.09 -0.47
N MET A 39 -20.11 8.99 0.74
CA MET A 39 -21.55 9.16 0.95
C MET A 39 -21.97 10.62 0.74
N TRP A 40 -21.16 11.59 1.18
CA TRP A 40 -21.41 13.00 0.90
C TRP A 40 -21.38 13.29 -0.60
N ALA A 41 -20.40 12.75 -1.32
CA ALA A 41 -20.33 12.87 -2.78
C ALA A 41 -21.58 12.30 -3.47
N ASN A 42 -22.06 11.12 -3.05
CA ASN A 42 -23.31 10.55 -3.54
C ASN A 42 -24.51 11.47 -3.30
N ASN A 43 -24.64 12.05 -2.10
CA ASN A 43 -25.72 12.98 -1.79
C ASN A 43 -25.67 14.24 -2.66
N VAL A 44 -24.47 14.80 -2.91
CA VAL A 44 -24.27 15.93 -3.81
C VAL A 44 -24.74 15.60 -5.23
N LEU A 45 -24.44 14.39 -5.74
CA LEU A 45 -24.88 13.96 -7.06
C LEU A 45 -26.41 13.82 -7.16
N VAL A 46 -27.05 13.27 -6.13
CA VAL A 46 -28.52 13.15 -6.08
C VAL A 46 -29.18 14.52 -6.02
N THR A 47 -28.67 15.45 -5.20
CA THR A 47 -29.17 16.83 -5.15
C THR A 47 -28.96 17.55 -6.48
N ALA A 48 -27.79 17.43 -7.11
CA ALA A 48 -27.51 18.02 -8.42
C ALA A 48 -28.47 17.50 -9.51
N ARG A 49 -28.90 16.23 -9.43
CA ARG A 49 -29.93 15.69 -10.31
C ARG A 49 -31.31 16.30 -10.04
N GLY A 50 -31.68 16.47 -8.78
CA GLY A 50 -32.92 17.15 -8.38
C GLY A 50 -32.98 18.62 -8.81
N GLU A 51 -31.83 19.29 -8.82
CA GLU A 51 -31.65 20.66 -9.32
C GLU A 51 -31.52 20.74 -10.86
N ASN A 52 -31.66 19.62 -11.57
CA ASN A 52 -31.51 19.51 -13.04
C ASN A 52 -30.13 19.97 -13.56
N LYS A 53 -29.08 19.98 -12.73
CA LYS A 53 -27.69 20.17 -13.16
C LYS A 53 -27.15 18.95 -13.93
N ILE A 54 -27.71 17.76 -13.65
CA ILE A 54 -27.47 16.53 -14.40
C ILE A 54 -28.71 16.27 -15.27
N SER A 55 -28.52 16.26 -16.59
CA SER A 55 -29.62 16.24 -17.56
C SER A 55 -30.40 14.92 -17.63
N SER A 56 -29.80 13.79 -17.24
CA SER A 56 -30.43 12.48 -17.37
C SER A 56 -30.13 11.55 -16.19
N ASP A 57 -31.08 10.66 -15.89
CA ASP A 57 -30.90 9.61 -14.87
C ASP A 57 -29.81 8.63 -15.27
N PHE A 58 -29.64 8.41 -16.58
CA PHE A 58 -28.55 7.61 -17.11
C PHE A 58 -27.18 8.23 -16.79
N GLY A 59 -27.03 9.54 -16.99
CA GLY A 59 -25.81 10.27 -16.63
C GLY A 59 -25.51 10.19 -15.13
N LEU A 60 -26.53 10.36 -14.28
CA LEU A 60 -26.37 10.18 -12.83
C LEU A 60 -25.89 8.77 -12.49
N ARG A 61 -26.51 7.74 -13.06
CA ARG A 61 -26.12 6.33 -12.85
C ARG A 61 -24.67 6.07 -13.24
N MET A 62 -24.20 6.62 -14.36
CA MET A 62 -22.80 6.46 -14.77
C MET A 62 -21.82 7.05 -13.75
N ILE A 63 -22.11 8.23 -13.21
CA ILE A 63 -21.23 8.88 -12.23
C ILE A 63 -21.25 8.11 -10.90
N ILE A 64 -22.43 7.71 -10.43
CA ILE A 64 -22.56 6.90 -9.20
C ILE A 64 -21.81 5.57 -9.35
N GLN A 65 -21.86 4.94 -10.54
CA GLN A 65 -21.10 3.72 -10.80
C GLN A 65 -19.60 3.95 -10.66
N GLN A 66 -19.06 5.03 -11.24
CA GLN A 66 -17.64 5.36 -11.10
C GLN A 66 -17.23 5.68 -9.66
N LEU A 67 -18.11 6.32 -8.89
CA LEU A 67 -17.88 6.58 -7.47
C LEU A 67 -17.91 5.28 -6.64
N ALA A 68 -18.78 4.33 -6.98
CA ALA A 68 -18.79 3.00 -6.37
C ALA A 68 -17.51 2.21 -6.72
N ASP A 69 -17.07 2.24 -7.98
CA ASP A 69 -15.82 1.60 -8.40
C ASP A 69 -14.60 2.20 -7.64
N PHE A 70 -14.61 3.51 -7.37
CA PHE A 70 -13.59 4.16 -6.54
C PHE A 70 -13.65 3.71 -5.07
N ARG A 71 -14.86 3.62 -4.49
CA ARG A 71 -15.08 3.08 -3.14
C ARG A 71 -14.52 1.67 -3.00
N ASP A 72 -14.74 0.82 -3.99
CA ASP A 72 -14.30 -0.57 -3.97
C ASP A 72 -12.77 -0.69 -4.01
N LYS A 73 -12.08 0.22 -4.71
CA LYS A 73 -10.62 0.33 -4.66
C LYS A 73 -10.11 0.73 -3.27
N CYS A 74 -10.74 1.74 -2.63
CA CYS A 74 -10.40 2.10 -1.24
C CYS A 74 -10.65 0.93 -0.28
N SER A 75 -11.75 0.20 -0.46
CA SER A 75 -12.07 -0.98 0.34
C SER A 75 -11.05 -2.10 0.12
N SER A 76 -10.53 -2.25 -1.09
CA SER A 76 -9.50 -3.24 -1.40
C SER A 76 -8.21 -2.93 -0.63
N CYS A 77 -7.78 -1.66 -0.60
CA CYS A 77 -6.64 -1.24 0.23
C CYS A 77 -6.86 -1.55 1.72
N PHE A 78 -8.05 -1.26 2.24
CA PHE A 78 -8.41 -1.59 3.63
C PHE A 78 -8.37 -3.09 3.91
N VAL A 79 -8.85 -3.92 2.98
CA VAL A 79 -8.83 -5.38 3.14
C VAL A 79 -7.40 -5.93 3.10
N TYR A 80 -6.52 -5.41 2.24
CA TYR A 80 -5.12 -5.83 2.21
C TYR A 80 -4.35 -5.44 3.48
N ASP A 81 -4.67 -4.30 4.08
CA ASP A 81 -4.12 -3.89 5.38
C ASP A 81 -4.68 -4.75 6.52
N TRP A 82 -5.97 -5.04 6.49
CA TRP A 82 -6.64 -5.79 7.55
C TRP A 82 -6.33 -7.29 7.53
N ILE A 83 -6.30 -7.90 6.34
CA ILE A 83 -6.05 -9.33 6.13
C ILE A 83 -4.64 -9.49 5.55
N THR A 84 -3.67 -9.55 6.44
CA THR A 84 -2.27 -9.79 6.10
C THR A 84 -1.99 -11.27 5.84
N VAL A 85 -0.84 -11.57 5.23
CA VAL A 85 -0.37 -12.95 5.03
C VAL A 85 -0.32 -13.65 6.40
N PRO A 86 -0.89 -14.86 6.54
CA PRO A 86 -0.88 -15.58 7.81
C PRO A 86 0.53 -15.70 8.39
N LEU A 87 0.69 -15.31 9.65
CA LEU A 87 1.98 -15.28 10.33
C LEU A 87 2.72 -16.62 10.27
N VAL A 88 1.99 -17.73 10.32
CA VAL A 88 2.59 -19.07 10.22
C VAL A 88 3.30 -19.29 8.88
N TYR A 89 2.84 -18.69 7.78
CA TYR A 89 3.50 -18.83 6.48
C TYR A 89 4.85 -18.12 6.45
N THR A 90 4.91 -16.88 6.94
CA THR A 90 6.17 -16.13 7.00
C THR A 90 7.15 -16.80 7.96
N GLN A 91 6.66 -17.33 9.09
CA GLN A 91 7.45 -18.09 10.05
C GLN A 91 8.04 -19.38 9.46
N VAL A 92 7.23 -20.19 8.78
CA VAL A 92 7.69 -21.47 8.20
C VAL A 92 8.76 -21.24 7.13
N VAL A 93 8.57 -20.25 6.26
CA VAL A 93 9.56 -19.92 5.22
C VAL A 93 10.86 -19.41 5.86
N THR A 94 10.77 -18.48 6.81
CA THR A 94 11.94 -17.95 7.53
C THR A 94 12.71 -19.05 8.24
N PHE A 95 11.99 -19.91 8.97
CA PHE A 95 12.57 -21.05 9.67
C PHE A 95 13.28 -22.01 8.70
N GLY A 96 12.67 -22.30 7.55
CA GLY A 96 13.27 -23.17 6.52
C GLY A 96 14.58 -22.61 5.99
N VAL A 97 14.60 -21.33 5.59
CA VAL A 97 15.81 -20.66 5.08
C VAL A 97 16.90 -20.59 6.16
N TYR A 98 16.54 -20.24 7.38
CA TYR A 98 17.51 -20.06 8.47
C TYR A 98 18.07 -21.41 8.94
N SER A 99 17.23 -22.44 9.03
CA SER A 99 17.69 -23.79 9.40
C SER A 99 18.63 -24.37 8.34
N TYR A 100 18.34 -24.15 7.05
CA TYR A 100 19.25 -24.54 5.97
C TYR A 100 20.63 -23.91 6.16
N PHE A 101 20.71 -22.60 6.42
CA PHE A 101 22.00 -21.94 6.63
C PHE A 101 22.66 -22.28 7.96
N ALA A 102 21.89 -22.55 9.01
CA ALA A 102 22.44 -23.01 10.29
C ALA A 102 23.18 -24.35 10.13
N VAL A 103 22.61 -25.29 9.37
CA VAL A 103 23.26 -26.57 9.06
C VAL A 103 24.42 -26.36 8.09
N SER A 104 24.25 -25.57 7.03
CA SER A 104 25.31 -25.29 6.05
C SER A 104 26.53 -24.63 6.68
N LEU A 105 26.35 -23.80 7.72
CA LEU A 105 27.46 -23.16 8.43
C LEU A 105 28.40 -24.16 9.10
N ILE A 106 27.90 -25.34 9.48
CA ILE A 106 28.70 -26.44 10.05
C ILE A 106 29.10 -27.43 8.94
N GLY A 107 28.15 -27.81 8.09
CA GLY A 107 28.32 -28.89 7.11
C GLY A 107 29.09 -28.51 5.86
N GLN A 108 29.30 -27.22 5.59
CA GLN A 108 30.08 -26.74 4.43
C GLN A 108 31.40 -26.09 4.84
N GLN A 109 31.90 -26.38 6.04
CA GLN A 109 33.26 -26.01 6.45
C GLN A 109 34.27 -26.85 5.67
N TYR A 110 35.38 -26.24 5.24
CA TYR A 110 36.51 -27.00 4.71
C TYR A 110 37.17 -27.80 5.84
N LEU A 111 37.35 -29.09 5.62
CA LEU A 111 37.98 -30.01 6.57
C LEU A 111 39.47 -30.15 6.28
N ASP A 112 40.23 -30.64 7.26
CA ASP A 112 41.66 -30.91 7.10
C ASP A 112 41.90 -31.95 5.98
N THR A 113 42.56 -31.48 4.91
CA THR A 113 42.88 -32.29 3.73
C THR A 113 43.82 -33.46 4.05
N GLY A 114 44.58 -33.39 5.15
CA GLY A 114 45.44 -34.47 5.63
C GLY A 114 44.67 -35.73 6.07
N GLN A 115 43.40 -35.59 6.46
CA GLN A 115 42.57 -36.71 6.92
C GLN A 115 41.87 -37.47 5.78
N LYS A 116 41.93 -36.96 4.54
CA LYS A 116 41.38 -37.59 3.32
C LYS A 116 39.91 -38.00 3.44
N TYR A 117 39.07 -37.10 3.96
CA TYR A 117 37.63 -37.28 3.92
C TYR A 117 37.10 -37.18 2.49
N ASP A 118 36.21 -38.10 2.11
CA ASP A 118 35.59 -38.11 0.78
C ASP A 118 34.85 -36.79 0.50
N GLY A 119 35.19 -36.12 -0.60
CA GLY A 119 34.60 -34.84 -1.00
C GLY A 119 35.27 -33.59 -0.42
N TYR A 120 36.29 -33.72 0.44
CA TYR A 120 37.01 -32.61 1.06
C TYR A 120 38.51 -32.62 0.67
N GLU A 121 38.78 -32.56 -0.64
CA GLU A 121 40.13 -32.64 -1.19
C GLU A 121 40.86 -31.28 -1.25
N HIS A 122 40.12 -30.17 -1.20
CA HIS A 122 40.66 -28.83 -1.36
C HIS A 122 40.07 -27.85 -0.35
N ASP A 123 40.93 -27.05 0.27
CA ASP A 123 40.56 -25.95 1.15
C ASP A 123 40.77 -24.62 0.43
N TRP A 124 39.67 -23.99 0.00
CA TRP A 124 39.70 -22.70 -0.68
C TRP A 124 39.65 -21.52 0.29
N PHE A 125 39.61 -21.77 1.61
CA PHE A 125 39.43 -20.82 2.72
C PHE A 125 38.10 -20.05 2.70
N ILE A 126 37.64 -19.57 1.54
CA ILE A 126 36.37 -18.88 1.32
C ILE A 126 35.41 -19.81 0.57
N PRO A 127 34.25 -20.16 1.14
CA PRO A 127 33.29 -21.04 0.49
C PRO A 127 32.44 -20.26 -0.54
N GLY A 128 33.03 -19.95 -1.70
CA GLY A 128 32.42 -19.08 -2.71
C GLY A 128 31.03 -19.52 -3.19
N PHE A 129 30.81 -20.82 -3.41
CA PHE A 129 29.50 -21.35 -3.81
C PHE A 129 28.46 -21.26 -2.68
N THR A 130 28.86 -21.44 -1.42
CA THR A 130 28.00 -21.26 -0.25
C THR A 130 27.58 -19.80 -0.09
N VAL A 131 28.51 -18.86 -0.33
CA VAL A 131 28.18 -17.43 -0.35
C VAL A 131 27.19 -17.11 -1.46
N LEU A 132 27.37 -17.69 -2.65
CA LEU A 132 26.42 -17.50 -3.76
C LEU A 132 25.03 -18.09 -3.43
N GLN A 133 24.99 -19.28 -2.81
CA GLN A 133 23.74 -19.89 -2.32
C GLN A 133 23.07 -19.00 -1.27
N PHE A 134 23.85 -18.44 -0.35
CA PHE A 134 23.37 -17.48 0.63
C PHE A 134 22.70 -16.28 -0.02
N LEU A 135 23.40 -15.61 -0.95
CA LEU A 135 22.85 -14.46 -1.66
C LEU A 135 21.54 -14.80 -2.38
N PHE A 136 21.44 -15.99 -2.99
CA PHE A 136 20.22 -16.40 -3.69
C PHE A 136 19.05 -16.66 -2.74
N TYR A 137 19.20 -17.54 -1.75
CA TYR A 137 18.09 -17.91 -0.87
C TYR A 137 17.71 -16.80 0.11
N MET A 138 18.69 -16.10 0.70
CA MET A 138 18.39 -14.95 1.55
C MET A 138 17.87 -13.78 0.72
N GLY A 139 18.43 -13.53 -0.46
CA GLY A 139 17.92 -12.51 -1.37
C GLY A 139 16.45 -12.77 -1.73
N TRP A 140 16.09 -14.02 -2.04
CA TRP A 140 14.72 -14.39 -2.34
C TRP A 140 13.78 -14.20 -1.15
N LEU A 141 14.21 -14.55 0.07
CA LEU A 141 13.46 -14.25 1.29
C LEU A 141 13.28 -12.74 1.48
N LYS A 142 14.34 -11.94 1.25
CA LYS A 142 14.30 -10.49 1.37
C LYS A 142 13.37 -9.81 0.38
N VAL A 143 13.26 -10.32 -0.85
CA VAL A 143 12.26 -9.83 -1.82
C VAL A 143 10.84 -10.02 -1.27
N ALA A 144 10.54 -11.19 -0.71
CA ALA A 144 9.22 -11.44 -0.12
C ALA A 144 8.95 -10.56 1.12
N GLU A 145 9.97 -10.32 1.95
CA GLU A 145 9.86 -9.43 3.11
C GLU A 145 9.59 -7.98 2.70
N GLN A 146 10.24 -7.47 1.64
CA GLN A 146 9.99 -6.11 1.13
C GLN A 146 8.57 -5.97 0.57
N MET A 147 8.10 -6.95 -0.21
CA MET A 147 6.79 -6.89 -0.83
C MET A 147 5.60 -7.11 0.12
N ILE A 148 5.85 -7.48 1.39
CA ILE A 148 4.77 -7.82 2.33
C ILE A 148 3.94 -6.59 2.72
N ASN A 149 4.55 -5.41 2.75
CA ASN A 149 3.90 -4.15 3.06
C ASN A 149 4.41 -3.04 2.13
N PRO A 150 3.84 -2.91 0.91
CA PRO A 150 4.30 -1.94 -0.07
C PRO A 150 3.89 -0.48 0.24
N PHE A 151 3.26 -0.24 1.40
CA PHE A 151 2.81 1.08 1.86
C PHE A 151 3.67 1.64 3.00
N GLY A 152 4.87 1.08 3.17
CA GLY A 152 5.84 1.49 4.19
C GLY A 152 6.61 2.76 3.82
N GLU A 153 7.88 2.77 4.23
CA GLU A 153 8.84 3.86 3.98
C GLU A 153 10.14 3.31 3.36
N ASP A 154 10.14 2.06 2.87
CA ASP A 154 11.28 1.48 2.19
C ASP A 154 11.45 2.09 0.79
N ASP A 155 12.66 2.04 0.23
CA ASP A 155 12.99 2.72 -1.03
C ASP A 155 12.14 2.25 -2.22
N ASP A 156 11.69 0.99 -2.19
CA ASP A 156 10.87 0.35 -3.24
C ASP A 156 9.35 0.40 -2.95
N ASP A 157 8.93 1.05 -1.86
CA ASP A 157 7.50 1.20 -1.52
C ASP A 157 6.80 2.23 -2.41
N TYR A 158 5.47 2.19 -2.44
CA TYR A 158 4.68 3.17 -3.18
C TYR A 158 4.81 4.57 -2.57
N ASP A 159 5.15 5.57 -3.38
CA ASP A 159 5.10 6.97 -2.97
C ASP A 159 3.65 7.50 -2.95
N ILE A 160 2.94 7.16 -1.87
CA ILE A 160 1.54 7.56 -1.65
C ILE A 160 1.40 9.07 -1.47
N ASN A 161 2.39 9.74 -0.87
CA ASN A 161 2.35 11.18 -0.67
C ASN A 161 2.37 11.92 -2.00
N TRP A 162 3.30 11.53 -2.89
CA TRP A 162 3.35 12.07 -4.24
C TRP A 162 2.08 11.78 -5.03
N LEU A 163 1.53 10.57 -4.92
CA LEU A 163 0.30 10.19 -5.62
C LEU A 163 -0.89 11.05 -5.21
N ILE A 164 -1.03 11.32 -3.89
CA ILE A 164 -2.07 12.21 -3.35
C ILE A 164 -1.89 13.63 -3.91
N ASP A 165 -0.67 14.20 -3.83
CA ASP A 165 -0.40 15.55 -4.30
C ASP A 165 -0.67 15.70 -5.79
N ARG A 166 -0.24 14.71 -6.58
CA ARG A 166 -0.50 14.65 -8.02
C ARG A 166 -1.99 14.63 -8.32
N HIS A 167 -2.78 13.79 -7.64
CA HIS A 167 -4.21 13.69 -7.89
C HIS A 167 -4.96 14.98 -7.53
N THR A 168 -4.60 15.65 -6.44
CA THR A 168 -5.19 16.94 -6.06
C THR A 168 -4.80 18.03 -7.04
N ALA A 169 -3.53 18.10 -7.44
CA ALA A 169 -3.01 19.10 -8.36
C ALA A 169 -3.61 18.99 -9.78
N HIS A 170 -4.01 17.79 -10.22
CA HIS A 170 -4.66 17.61 -11.52
C HIS A 170 -6.19 17.69 -11.47
N SER A 171 -6.84 17.14 -10.44
CA SER A 171 -8.29 17.06 -10.39
C SER A 171 -8.94 18.45 -10.25
N ILE A 172 -8.41 19.31 -9.39
CA ILE A 172 -8.97 20.64 -9.13
C ILE A 172 -8.93 21.51 -10.41
N PRO A 173 -7.79 21.73 -11.09
CA PRO A 173 -7.77 22.55 -12.29
C PRO A 173 -8.65 22.02 -13.42
N VAL A 174 -8.76 20.70 -13.59
CA VAL A 174 -9.66 20.11 -14.60
C VAL A 174 -11.11 20.46 -14.32
N LEU A 175 -11.54 20.41 -13.05
CA LEU A 175 -12.88 20.83 -12.66
C LEU A 175 -13.09 22.33 -12.90
N HIS A 176 -12.13 23.17 -12.54
CA HIS A 176 -12.21 24.61 -12.73
C HIS A 176 -12.18 25.05 -14.20
N ALA A 177 -11.37 24.39 -15.05
CA ALA A 177 -11.30 24.69 -16.48
C ALA A 177 -12.50 24.16 -17.28
N SER A 178 -13.20 23.15 -16.74
CA SER A 178 -14.43 22.59 -17.34
C SER A 178 -15.68 23.43 -17.02
N LEU A 179 -15.58 24.36 -16.06
CA LEU A 179 -16.64 25.32 -15.80
C LEU A 179 -16.52 26.47 -16.82
N PRO A 180 -17.60 26.83 -17.55
CA PRO A 180 -17.56 28.01 -18.40
C PRO A 180 -17.21 29.23 -17.54
N ASN A 181 -16.30 30.07 -18.02
CA ASN A 181 -15.94 31.32 -17.36
C ASN A 181 -17.23 32.04 -16.93
N PRO A 182 -17.40 32.35 -15.63
CA PRO A 182 -18.47 33.23 -15.22
C PRO A 182 -18.09 34.62 -15.73
N HIS A 183 -18.61 34.95 -16.91
CA HIS A 183 -18.66 36.23 -17.62
C HIS A 183 -17.77 36.41 -18.87
N PRO A 184 -18.31 37.10 -19.90
CA PRO A 184 -17.60 37.48 -21.14
C PRO A 184 -16.56 38.59 -20.93
#